data_AF-A0A7S4H864-F1
#
_entry.id   AF-A0A7S4H864-F1
#
_cell.length_a   1.000
_cell.length_b   1.000
_cell.length_c   1.000
_cell.angle_alpha   90.00
_cell.angle_beta   90.00
_cell.angle_gamma   90.00
#
_symmetry.space_group_name_H-M   'P 1'
#
loop_
_entity.id
_entity.type
_entity.pdbx_description
1 polymer ?
#
loop_
_entity_poly.entity_id
_entity_poly.type
_entity_poly.pdbx_seq_one_letter_code
_entity_poly.pdbx_strand_id
1 'polypeptide(L)'
;MRCENGSSRCAVEVVDSLEEAIQHVNDYGSHHTDVIVCESEMDSRKFSREVDSACVFQNCSTRFSEGYSFGLGTEVGVTTKRVPMRGPIGIEGLMTSKYILRGKGHAVADIADGKSKWVHEKKCVTCGLQVRD
;
A
#
# COMPACT_ATOMS: atom_id res chain seq x y z
N MET A 1 15.30 6.72 19.82
CA MET A 1 13.95 6.44 20.36
C MET A 1 13.30 5.15 19.80
N ARG A 2 14.07 4.09 19.48
CA ARG A 2 13.49 2.84 18.93
C ARG A 2 13.22 1.82 20.04
N CYS A 3 12.03 1.88 20.63
CA CYS A 3 11.56 0.88 21.60
C CYS A 3 10.03 0.75 21.50
N GLU A 4 9.55 -0.48 21.38
CA GLU A 4 8.13 -0.80 21.51
C GLU A 4 7.86 -1.29 22.93
N ASN A 5 6.97 -0.61 23.66
CA ASN A 5 6.75 -0.90 25.08
C ASN A 5 5.76 -2.04 25.35
N GLY A 6 4.75 -2.24 24.48
CA GLY A 6 3.71 -3.27 24.67
C GLY A 6 2.89 -3.18 25.97
N SER A 7 2.90 -2.03 26.65
CA SER A 7 2.32 -1.82 27.98
C SER A 7 1.93 -0.34 28.17
N SER A 8 1.39 0.03 29.34
CA SER A 8 1.02 1.42 29.67
C SER A 8 2.23 2.33 29.93
N ARG A 9 3.17 2.40 28.98
CA ARG A 9 4.35 3.27 28.97
C ARG A 9 4.40 4.05 27.66
N CYS A 10 4.65 5.35 27.75
CA CYS A 10 4.75 6.26 26.62
C CYS A 10 6.08 7.00 26.66
N ALA A 11 6.75 7.12 25.52
CA ALA A 11 7.88 8.03 25.34
C ALA A 11 7.34 9.35 24.77
N VAL A 12 7.82 10.48 25.30
CA VAL A 12 7.43 11.81 24.84
C VAL A 12 8.70 12.54 24.44
N GLU A 13 8.71 13.05 23.20
CA GLU A 13 9.76 13.91 22.67
C GLU A 13 9.13 15.22 22.22
N VAL A 14 9.84 16.32 22.46
CA VAL A 14 9.48 17.64 21.94
C VAL A 14 10.32 17.90 20.70
N VAL A 15 9.68 18.37 19.63
CA VAL A 15 10.32 18.75 18.37
C VAL A 15 9.95 20.20 18.04
N ASP A 16 10.84 20.90 17.34
CA ASP A 16 10.71 22.34 17.10
C ASP A 16 9.85 22.67 15.88
N SER A 17 9.66 21.72 14.94
CA SER A 17 8.85 21.94 13.74
C SER A 17 8.17 20.68 13.20
N LEU A 18 7.26 20.88 12.24
CA LEU A 18 6.61 19.79 11.51
C LEU A 18 7.62 18.93 10.73
N GLU A 19 8.61 19.56 10.11
CA GLU A 19 9.67 18.86 9.37
C GLU A 19 10.48 17.95 10.29
N GLU A 20 10.81 18.43 11.49
CA GLU A 20 11.49 17.61 12.49
C GLU A 20 10.60 16.47 12.97
N ALA A 21 9.30 16.70 13.17
CA ALA A 21 8.35 15.64 13.51
C ALA A 21 8.29 14.55 12.43
N ILE A 22 8.19 14.94 11.15
CA ILE A 22 8.17 14.02 10.00
C ILE A 22 9.48 13.22 9.94
N GLN A 23 10.62 13.90 10.11
CA GLN A 23 11.93 13.25 10.10
C GLN A 23 12.06 12.27 11.28
N HIS A 24 11.60 12.66 12.47
CA HIS A 24 11.61 11.80 13.65
C HIS A 24 10.80 10.52 13.43
N VAL A 25 9.58 10.64 12.88
CA VAL A 25 8.74 9.49 12.57
C VAL A 25 9.41 8.58 11.55
N ASN A 26 9.97 9.14 10.47
CA ASN A 26 10.64 8.36 9.43
C ASN A 26 11.94 7.69 9.93
N ASP A 27 12.66 8.31 10.86
CA ASP A 27 13.91 7.77 11.39
C ASP A 27 13.70 6.75 12.52
N TYR A 28 12.70 6.94 13.38
CA TYR A 28 12.52 6.10 14.58
C TYR A 28 11.29 5.20 14.54
N GLY A 29 10.31 5.49 13.69
CA GLY A 29 9.12 4.67 13.52
C GLY A 29 9.41 3.32 12.86
N SER A 30 8.45 2.40 12.97
CA SER A 30 8.48 1.10 12.29
C SER A 30 7.81 1.12 10.92
N HIS A 31 7.38 2.30 10.46
CA HIS A 31 6.57 2.52 9.26
C HIS A 31 5.20 1.82 9.30
N HIS A 32 4.63 1.61 10.51
CA HIS A 32 3.35 0.95 10.70
C HIS A 32 2.18 1.95 10.60
N THR A 33 1.92 2.70 11.67
CA THR A 33 0.82 3.67 11.74
C THR A 33 1.27 4.91 12.48
N ASP A 34 1.15 6.06 11.81
CA ASP A 34 1.54 7.35 12.37
C ASP A 34 0.45 8.39 12.12
N VAL A 35 0.32 9.34 13.05
CA VAL A 35 -0.82 10.26 13.09
C VAL A 35 -0.36 11.67 13.37
N ILE A 36 -0.97 12.62 12.68
CA ILE A 36 -0.93 14.04 13.02
C ILE A 36 -2.26 14.49 13.62
N VAL A 37 -2.20 15.28 14.69
CA VAL A 37 -3.35 16.01 15.23
C VAL A 37 -3.16 17.48 14.94
N CYS A 38 -3.93 18.03 14.01
CA CYS A 38 -3.73 19.39 13.51
C CYS A 38 -5.02 19.94 12.83
N GLU A 39 -5.27 21.23 13.00
CA GLU A 39 -6.35 21.96 12.31
C GLU A 39 -5.92 22.51 10.94
N SER A 40 -4.61 22.73 10.74
CA SER A 40 -4.05 23.17 9.47
C SER A 40 -4.12 22.04 8.45
N GLU A 41 -4.95 22.24 7.42
CA GLU A 41 -5.08 21.30 6.32
C GLU A 41 -3.77 21.20 5.51
N MET A 42 -3.03 22.31 5.38
CA MET A 42 -1.74 22.34 4.69
C MET A 42 -0.73 21.42 5.37
N ASP A 43 -0.60 21.53 6.68
CA ASP A 43 0.35 20.75 7.48
C ASP A 43 -0.04 19.28 7.52
N SER A 44 -1.34 19.00 7.64
CA SER A 44 -1.86 17.63 7.62
C SER A 44 -1.62 16.94 6.27
N ARG A 45 -1.81 17.66 5.16
CA ARG A 45 -1.49 17.17 3.81
C ARG A 45 0.01 16.95 3.64
N LYS A 46 0.85 17.84 4.17
CA LYS A 46 2.31 17.70 4.14
C LYS A 46 2.75 16.44 4.90
N PHE A 47 2.30 16.28 6.14
CA PHE A 47 2.57 15.10 6.97
C PHE A 47 2.13 13.81 6.26
N SER A 48 0.90 13.79 5.74
CA SER A 48 0.34 12.62 5.02
C SER A 48 1.13 12.24 3.77
N ARG A 49 1.80 13.20 3.13
CA ARG A 49 2.60 12.96 1.93
C ARG A 49 4.03 12.55 2.24
N GLU A 50 4.61 13.07 3.32
CA GLU A 50 6.05 12.96 3.62
C GLU A 50 6.38 11.87 4.65
N VAL A 51 5.40 11.43 5.45
CA VAL A 51 5.57 10.27 6.34
C VAL A 51 5.41 8.98 5.54
N ASP A 52 6.44 8.13 5.58
CA ASP A 52 6.46 6.86 4.86
C ASP A 52 5.99 5.69 5.72
N SER A 53 4.75 5.73 6.20
CA SER A 53 4.13 4.64 6.96
C SER A 53 3.05 3.92 6.15
N ALA A 54 2.74 2.68 6.54
CA ALA A 54 1.69 1.90 5.89
C ALA A 54 0.31 2.53 6.09
N CYS A 55 0.09 3.18 7.23
CA CYS A 55 -1.09 3.96 7.54
C CYS A 55 -0.67 5.34 8.07
N VAL A 56 -1.16 6.40 7.44
CA VAL A 56 -0.98 7.78 7.93
C VAL A 56 -2.34 8.39 8.13
N PHE A 57 -2.64 8.86 9.34
CA PHE A 57 -3.93 9.46 9.66
C PHE A 57 -3.84 10.91 10.14
N GLN A 58 -4.96 11.61 10.01
CA GLN A 58 -5.16 12.95 10.53
C GLN A 58 -6.32 12.93 11.53
N ASN A 59 -6.11 13.48 12.72
CA ASN A 59 -7.15 13.70 13.73
C ASN A 59 -7.96 12.43 14.11
N CYS A 60 -7.35 11.24 14.03
CA CYS A 60 -7.96 10.00 14.48
C CYS A 60 -6.93 9.04 15.08
N SER A 61 -7.40 8.08 15.87
CA SER A 61 -6.54 7.16 16.62
C SER A 61 -5.71 6.26 15.70
N THR A 62 -4.45 5.98 16.09
CA THR A 62 -3.61 4.96 15.44
C THR A 62 -4.27 3.58 15.44
N ARG A 63 -5.18 3.32 16.39
CA ARG A 63 -5.89 2.03 16.53
C ARG A 63 -6.83 1.70 15.38
N PHE A 64 -7.18 2.65 14.51
CA PHE A 64 -7.99 2.40 13.32
C PHE A 64 -7.25 1.60 12.24
N SER A 65 -5.94 1.36 12.38
CA SER A 65 -5.13 0.57 11.43
C SER A 65 -5.39 -0.94 11.55
N GLU A 66 -6.59 -1.36 11.16
CA GLU A 66 -7.03 -2.75 11.08
C GLU A 66 -8.02 -2.95 9.92
N GLY A 67 -8.11 -4.19 9.42
CA GLY A 67 -8.91 -4.52 8.24
C GLY A 67 -10.41 -4.29 8.41
N TYR A 68 -10.99 -4.54 9.59
CA TYR A 68 -12.43 -4.31 9.80
C TYR A 68 -12.76 -2.82 9.72
N SER A 69 -12.01 -1.97 10.43
CA SER A 69 -12.13 -0.51 10.33
C SER A 69 -11.93 0.03 8.90
N PHE A 70 -11.15 -0.66 8.07
CA PHE A 70 -10.92 -0.29 6.66
C PHE A 70 -11.95 -0.89 5.69
N GLY A 71 -12.94 -1.65 6.18
CA GLY A 71 -13.98 -2.25 5.34
C GLY A 71 -13.54 -3.51 4.58
N LEU A 72 -12.41 -4.13 4.96
CA LEU A 72 -11.92 -5.39 4.37
C LEU A 72 -12.65 -6.62 4.95
N GLY A 73 -13.47 -6.42 5.99
CA GLY A 73 -14.18 -7.47 6.73
C GLY A 73 -13.28 -8.24 7.69
N THR A 74 -12.16 -8.77 7.19
CA THR A 74 -11.12 -9.42 7.99
C THR A 74 -9.73 -9.06 7.45
N GLU A 75 -8.70 -9.33 8.23
CA GLU A 75 -7.31 -9.21 7.80
C GLU A 75 -6.52 -10.46 8.18
N VAL A 76 -5.50 -10.77 7.37
CA VAL A 76 -4.48 -11.76 7.74
C VAL A 76 -3.41 -11.11 8.63
N GLY A 77 -3.21 -9.81 8.49
CA GLY A 77 -2.31 -9.01 9.28
C GLY A 77 -2.01 -7.67 8.61
N VAL A 78 -1.09 -6.92 9.20
CA VAL A 78 -0.63 -5.62 8.71
C VAL A 78 0.83 -5.72 8.29
N THR A 79 1.18 -5.18 7.13
CA THR A 79 2.55 -5.19 6.60
C THR A 79 3.09 -3.79 6.35
N THR A 80 4.34 -3.56 6.75
CA THR A 80 5.08 -2.31 6.54
C THR A 80 6.01 -2.36 5.33
N LYS A 81 6.04 -3.47 4.59
CA LYS A 81 6.87 -3.62 3.38
C LYS A 81 6.38 -2.69 2.28
N ARG A 82 7.33 -2.20 1.47
CA ARG A 82 7.03 -1.29 0.34
C ARG A 82 6.59 -2.03 -0.94
N VAL A 83 6.78 -3.35 -1.02
CA VAL A 83 6.22 -4.18 -2.09
C VAL A 83 4.78 -4.56 -1.75
N PRO A 84 3.86 -4.65 -2.73
CA PRO A 84 2.46 -4.99 -2.45
C PRO A 84 2.31 -6.34 -1.74
N MET A 85 1.36 -6.48 -0.82
CA MET A 85 0.48 -5.43 -0.28
C MET A 85 1.16 -4.61 0.85
N ARG A 86 0.65 -3.40 1.16
CA ARG A 86 1.11 -2.51 2.25
C ARG A 86 -0.09 -2.06 3.10
N GLY A 87 0.03 -2.11 4.44
CA GLY A 87 -1.08 -1.86 5.38
C GLY A 87 -1.85 -3.13 5.73
N PRO A 88 -3.10 -3.01 6.24
CA PRO A 88 -4.01 -4.13 6.47
C PRO A 88 -4.22 -4.96 5.20
N ILE A 89 -4.07 -6.27 5.29
CA ILE A 89 -4.12 -7.19 4.15
C ILE A 89 -5.44 -7.99 4.18
N GLY A 90 -6.35 -7.63 3.28
CA GLY A 90 -7.58 -8.38 2.99
C GLY A 90 -7.36 -9.51 1.97
N ILE A 91 -8.46 -10.03 1.41
CA ILE A 91 -8.42 -11.17 0.48
C ILE A 91 -7.61 -10.86 -0.78
N GLU A 92 -7.61 -9.62 -1.28
CA GLU A 92 -6.88 -9.30 -2.50
C GLU A 92 -5.37 -9.47 -2.34
N GLY A 93 -4.85 -9.30 -1.11
CA GLY A 93 -3.42 -9.49 -0.83
C GLY A 93 -2.97 -10.94 -0.79
N LEU A 94 -3.91 -11.89 -0.81
CA LEU A 94 -3.63 -13.32 -0.91
C LEU A 94 -3.72 -13.84 -2.35
N MET A 95 -4.08 -12.97 -3.29
CA MET A 95 -4.17 -13.32 -4.70
C MET A 95 -2.82 -13.16 -5.40
N THR A 96 -2.62 -13.92 -6.48
CA THR A 96 -1.49 -13.76 -7.39
C THR A 96 -1.98 -13.68 -8.82
N SER A 97 -1.11 -13.26 -9.74
CA SER A 97 -1.44 -13.08 -11.15
C SER A 97 -0.79 -14.17 -12.01
N LYS A 98 -1.50 -14.61 -13.05
CA LYS A 98 -0.99 -15.54 -14.07
C LYS A 98 -1.20 -14.93 -15.45
N TYR A 99 -0.15 -14.91 -16.26
CA TYR A 99 -0.25 -14.53 -17.66
C TYR A 99 -0.72 -15.73 -18.49
N ILE A 100 -1.81 -15.54 -19.24
CA ILE A 100 -2.37 -16.55 -20.13
C ILE A 100 -2.28 -16.03 -21.57
N LEU A 101 -1.44 -16.68 -22.38
CA LEU A 101 -1.29 -16.38 -23.80
C LEU A 101 -1.99 -17.47 -24.63
N ARG A 102 -2.85 -17.06 -25.57
CA ARG A 102 -3.52 -17.95 -26.52
C ARG A 102 -3.02 -17.66 -27.93
N GLY A 103 -2.30 -18.61 -28.51
CA GLY A 103 -1.74 -18.51 -29.86
C GLY A 103 -2.26 -19.60 -30.79
N LYS A 104 -1.86 -19.52 -32.07
CA LYS A 104 -2.10 -20.54 -33.11
C LYS A 104 -0.77 -20.99 -33.73
N GLY A 105 0.18 -21.37 -32.87
CA GLY A 105 1.54 -21.75 -33.30
C GLY A 105 2.49 -20.58 -33.56
N HIS A 106 2.19 -19.37 -33.05
CA HIS A 106 3.06 -18.20 -33.21
C HIS A 106 4.43 -18.41 -32.54
N ALA A 107 5.51 -18.09 -33.26
CA ALA A 107 6.86 -18.07 -32.72
C ALA A 107 7.41 -16.64 -32.65
N VAL A 108 8.32 -16.39 -31.71
CA VAL A 108 9.02 -15.08 -31.61
C VAL A 108 9.82 -14.79 -32.88
N ALA A 109 10.34 -15.82 -33.54
CA ALA A 109 11.06 -15.71 -34.81
C ALA A 109 10.19 -15.11 -35.93
N ASP A 110 8.88 -15.36 -35.96
CA ASP A 110 7.99 -14.79 -36.98
C ASP A 110 7.93 -13.26 -36.90
N ILE A 111 8.08 -12.71 -35.69
CA ILE A 111 8.16 -11.27 -35.48
C ILE A 111 9.54 -10.73 -35.89
N ALA A 112 10.61 -11.43 -35.51
CA ALA A 112 11.98 -11.03 -35.84
C ALA A 112 12.26 -11.05 -37.35
N ASP A 113 11.73 -12.04 -38.06
CA ASP A 113 11.82 -12.19 -39.52
C ASP A 113 10.90 -11.22 -40.28
N GLY A 114 10.10 -10.42 -39.56
CA GLY A 114 9.15 -9.48 -40.16
C GLY A 114 7.89 -10.12 -40.76
N LYS A 115 7.70 -11.43 -40.58
CA LYS A 115 6.50 -12.18 -41.04
C LYS A 115 5.25 -11.81 -40.25
N SER A 116 5.42 -11.30 -39.03
CA SER A 116 4.36 -10.81 -38.16
C SER A 116 4.84 -9.55 -37.43
N LYS A 117 3.89 -8.78 -36.85
CA LYS A 117 4.19 -7.54 -36.13
C LYS A 117 3.43 -7.48 -34.83
N TRP A 118 4.05 -6.88 -33.81
CA TRP A 118 3.34 -6.56 -32.58
C TRP A 118 2.30 -5.48 -32.84
N VAL A 119 1.13 -5.64 -32.22
CA VAL A 119 0.08 -4.61 -32.24
C VAL A 119 -0.03 -3.92 -30.88
N HIS A 120 0.22 -4.65 -29.78
CA HIS A 120 0.09 -4.16 -28.39
C HIS A 120 -1.22 -3.43 -28.09
N GLU A 121 -2.30 -3.84 -28.75
CA GLU A 121 -3.63 -3.26 -28.53
C GLU A 121 -4.22 -3.78 -27.22
N LYS A 122 -4.47 -2.86 -26.28
CA LYS A 122 -5.22 -3.17 -25.07
C LYS A 122 -6.69 -3.38 -25.44
N LYS A 123 -7.18 -4.61 -25.28
CA LYS A 123 -8.60 -4.89 -25.44
C LYS A 123 -9.33 -4.58 -24.13
N CYS A 124 -10.54 -4.03 -24.25
CA CYS A 124 -11.41 -3.84 -23.10
C CYS A 124 -11.71 -5.21 -22.47
N VAL A 125 -11.41 -5.35 -21.19
CA VAL A 125 -11.84 -6.49 -20.40
C VAL A 125 -13.21 -6.11 -19.85
N THR A 126 -14.28 -6.48 -20.55
CA THR A 126 -15.59 -6.47 -19.92
C THR A 126 -15.58 -7.51 -18.81
N CYS A 127 -16.00 -7.13 -17.61
CA CYS A 127 -16.18 -8.04 -16.47
C CYS A 127 -17.29 -9.04 -16.82
N GLY A 128 -16.92 -10.12 -17.51
CA GLY A 128 -17.75 -11.25 -17.81
C GLY A 128 -17.27 -12.43 -16.99
N LEU A 129 -17.92 -12.68 -15.86
CA LEU A 129 -18.03 -14.02 -15.31
C LEU A 129 -18.64 -14.92 -16.41
N GLN A 130 -17.80 -15.49 -17.27
CA GLN A 130 -18.09 -16.72 -17.98
C GLN A 130 -17.09 -17.76 -17.48
N VAL A 131 -17.27 -18.16 -16.21
CA VAL A 131 -16.98 -19.53 -15.83
C VAL A 131 -18.06 -20.35 -16.53
N ARG A 132 -17.70 -20.99 -17.65
CA ARG A 132 -18.49 -22.09 -18.17
C ARG A 132 -17.91 -23.34 -17.54
N ASP A 133 -18.78 -24.09 -16.87
CA ASP A 133 -18.54 -25.46 -16.39
C ASP A 133 -18.01 -26.38 -17.51
#